data_AF-A0A3G2GA31-F1
#
_entry.id   AF-A0A3G2GA31-F1
#
_cell.length_a   1.000
_cell.length_b   1.000
_cell.length_c   1.000
_cell.angle_alpha   90.00
_cell.angle_beta   90.00
_cell.angle_gamma   90.00
#
_symmetry.space_group_name_H-M   'P 1'
#
loop_
_entity.id
_entity.type
_entity.pdbx_description
1 polymer ?
#
loop_
_entity_poly.entity_id
_entity_poly.type
_entity_poly.pdbx_seq_one_letter_code
_entity_poly.pdbx_strand_id
1 'polypeptide(L)'
;MEYNSLITNKKRNLITSGTYEKTLFLNLFTDWLDEAHERIIVVEGFVNSESIKLSFNSLYDIIIEIAERALFVEYKVFEENIKTSVKSTAKLLCKFEKKLLSVKYRKYLLDEYPELFRLVFININYFITNLNDIISYYINDFNEIKKIFDLKNSGIEYIKMGLGDRHNNNKSTTLLQLEGEKK
;
A
#
# COMPACT_ATOMS: atom_id res chain seq x y z
N MET A 1 14.37 0.54 0.91
CA MET A 1 13.72 -0.55 0.17
C MET A 1 14.52 -0.76 -1.10
N GLU A 2 14.78 -1.99 -1.52
CA GLU A 2 15.56 -2.21 -2.75
C GLU A 2 14.66 -2.09 -3.99
N TYR A 3 14.98 -1.18 -4.91
CA TYR A 3 14.19 -0.97 -6.13
C TYR A 3 14.12 -2.25 -6.99
N ASN A 4 15.24 -2.97 -7.10
CA ASN A 4 15.34 -4.17 -7.93
C ASN A 4 14.71 -5.43 -7.31
N SER A 5 14.11 -5.35 -6.11
CA SER A 5 13.51 -6.52 -5.46
C SER A 5 12.36 -7.12 -6.30
N LEU A 6 11.65 -6.31 -7.08
CA LEU A 6 10.56 -6.75 -7.97
C LEU A 6 10.97 -7.70 -9.08
N ILE A 7 12.26 -7.70 -9.47
CA ILE A 7 12.78 -8.52 -10.57
C ILE A 7 13.56 -9.75 -10.08
N THR A 8 13.53 -10.01 -8.78
CA THR A 8 14.13 -11.21 -8.18
C THR A 8 13.23 -12.43 -8.41
N ASN A 9 13.84 -13.60 -8.62
CA ASN A 9 13.08 -14.84 -8.80
C ASN A 9 12.72 -15.42 -7.43
N LYS A 10 11.49 -15.16 -6.97
CA LYS A 10 10.94 -15.67 -5.72
C LYS A 10 9.45 -15.98 -5.83
N LYS A 11 8.96 -16.83 -4.93
CA LYS A 11 7.52 -17.09 -4.77
C LYS A 11 6.86 -15.86 -4.13
N ARG A 12 5.71 -15.45 -4.66
CA ARG A 12 4.96 -14.27 -4.21
C ARG A 12 3.54 -14.64 -3.86
N ASN A 13 2.99 -13.96 -2.86
CA ASN A 13 1.61 -14.11 -2.45
C ASN A 13 0.73 -13.13 -3.21
N LEU A 14 -0.50 -13.54 -3.50
CA LEU A 14 -1.52 -12.67 -4.09
C LEU A 14 -2.07 -11.73 -3.00
N ILE A 15 -2.19 -10.44 -3.32
CA ILE A 15 -2.79 -9.42 -2.47
C ILE A 15 -4.29 -9.25 -2.78
N THR A 16 -4.85 -9.98 -3.77
CA THR A 16 -6.24 -9.81 -4.19
C THR A 16 -7.24 -10.13 -3.07
N SER A 17 -8.08 -9.16 -2.71
CA SER A 17 -9.27 -9.41 -1.88
C SER A 17 -10.43 -9.81 -2.79
N GLY A 18 -11.25 -10.77 -2.36
CA GLY A 18 -12.42 -11.22 -3.12
C GLY A 18 -13.50 -10.15 -3.33
N THR A 19 -13.33 -8.96 -2.74
CA THR A 19 -14.31 -7.86 -2.75
C THR A 19 -13.87 -6.65 -3.58
N TYR A 20 -12.63 -6.57 -4.06
CA TYR A 20 -12.10 -5.36 -4.68
C TYR A 20 -11.22 -5.64 -5.91
N GLU A 21 -11.80 -5.56 -7.11
CA GLU A 21 -11.10 -5.84 -8.39
C GLU A 21 -9.84 -4.99 -8.57
N LYS A 22 -9.83 -3.74 -8.08
CA LYS A 22 -8.66 -2.84 -8.19
C LYS A 22 -7.44 -3.29 -7.39
N THR A 23 -7.62 -4.14 -6.37
CA THR A 23 -6.49 -4.68 -5.58
C THR A 23 -5.59 -5.60 -6.41
N LEU A 24 -6.06 -6.07 -7.57
CA LEU A 24 -5.25 -6.84 -8.50
C LEU A 24 -3.99 -6.10 -8.94
N PHE A 25 -4.05 -4.77 -9.06
CA PHE A 25 -2.93 -3.93 -9.49
C PHE A 25 -1.81 -3.87 -8.45
N LEU A 26 -2.14 -4.07 -7.17
CA LEU A 26 -1.16 -4.17 -6.09
C LEU A 26 -0.26 -5.40 -6.26
N ASN A 27 -0.73 -6.44 -6.98
CA ASN A 27 0.07 -7.63 -7.28
C ASN A 27 1.33 -7.32 -8.10
N LEU A 28 1.41 -6.16 -8.76
CA LEU A 28 2.65 -5.74 -9.42
C LEU A 28 3.74 -5.38 -8.40
N PHE A 29 3.35 -4.86 -7.23
CA PHE A 29 4.23 -4.24 -6.25
C PHE A 29 4.33 -5.01 -4.94
N THR A 30 3.91 -6.28 -4.91
CA THR A 30 3.87 -7.12 -3.69
C THR A 30 5.15 -7.05 -2.87
N ASP A 31 6.32 -7.14 -3.51
CA ASP A 31 7.58 -7.24 -2.78
C ASP A 31 7.90 -5.95 -2.03
N TRP A 32 7.53 -4.81 -2.62
CA TRP A 32 7.68 -3.51 -1.98
C TRP A 32 6.66 -3.31 -0.86
N LEU A 33 5.44 -3.81 -1.03
CA LEU A 33 4.41 -3.75 0.01
C LEU A 33 4.76 -4.64 1.21
N ASP A 34 5.24 -5.85 0.97
CA ASP A 34 5.73 -6.76 2.01
C ASP A 34 6.90 -6.12 2.78
N GLU A 35 7.90 -5.60 2.07
CA GLU A 35 9.05 -4.93 2.71
C GLU A 35 8.63 -3.64 3.43
N ALA A 36 7.62 -2.93 2.93
CA ALA A 36 7.07 -1.76 3.60
C ALA A 36 6.46 -2.11 4.96
N HIS A 37 5.70 -3.22 5.04
CA HIS A 37 5.15 -3.71 6.30
C HIS A 37 6.24 -4.01 7.33
N GLU A 38 7.35 -4.62 6.92
CA GLU A 38 8.48 -4.95 7.79
C GLU A 38 9.24 -3.71 8.30
N ARG A 39 9.12 -2.57 7.59
CA ARG A 39 9.82 -1.31 7.93
C ARG A 39 9.00 -0.38 8.83
N ILE A 40 7.74 -0.71 9.13
CA ILE A 40 6.93 0.09 10.05
C ILE A 40 7.29 -0.25 11.50
N ILE A 41 7.50 0.79 12.30
CA ILE A 41 7.77 0.67 13.72
C ILE A 41 6.48 0.24 14.43
N VAL A 42 6.54 -0.87 15.16
CA VAL A 42 5.46 -1.34 16.03
C VAL A 42 5.98 -1.36 17.46
N VAL A 43 5.36 -0.57 18.33
CA VAL A 43 5.69 -0.51 19.76
C VAL A 43 4.49 -0.97 20.56
N GLU A 44 4.65 -2.07 21.29
CA GLU A 44 3.62 -2.65 22.13
C GLU A 44 3.07 -1.62 23.13
N GLY A 45 1.75 -1.58 23.28
CA GLY A 45 1.04 -0.60 24.13
C GLY A 45 0.82 0.78 23.52
N PHE A 46 1.48 1.10 22.40
CA PHE A 46 1.29 2.38 21.69
C PHE A 46 0.61 2.20 20.33
N VAL A 47 0.93 1.14 19.59
CA VAL A 47 0.33 0.88 18.28
C VAL A 47 0.13 -0.61 18.11
N ASN A 48 -1.08 -1.03 17.73
CA ASN A 48 -1.35 -2.43 17.43
C ASN A 48 -1.16 -2.73 15.93
N SER A 49 -0.93 -4.01 15.61
CA SER A 49 -0.65 -4.47 14.25
C SER A 49 -1.83 -4.27 13.28
N GLU A 50 -3.06 -4.33 13.77
CA GLU A 50 -4.25 -4.10 12.94
C GLU A 50 -4.36 -2.63 12.52
N SER A 51 -4.02 -1.68 13.40
CA SER A 51 -3.95 -0.25 13.08
C SER A 51 -2.97 0.04 11.94
N ILE A 52 -1.80 -0.60 11.98
CA ILE A 52 -0.81 -0.50 10.89
C ILE A 52 -1.41 -1.06 9.60
N LYS A 53 -1.98 -2.26 9.65
CA LYS A 53 -2.57 -2.89 8.47
C LYS A 53 -3.69 -2.04 7.86
N LEU A 54 -4.53 -1.40 8.68
CA LEU A 54 -5.58 -0.50 8.20
C LEU A 54 -5.02 0.77 7.57
N SER A 55 -3.89 1.29 8.06
CA SER A 55 -3.24 2.48 7.49
C SER A 55 -2.77 2.24 6.04
N PHE A 56 -2.41 1.01 5.68
CA PHE A 56 -1.99 0.64 4.33
C PHE A 56 -3.10 0.78 3.29
N ASN A 57 -4.37 0.83 3.69
CA ASN A 57 -5.46 1.12 2.76
C ASN A 57 -5.23 2.46 2.04
N SER A 58 -4.73 3.47 2.76
CA SER A 58 -4.40 4.76 2.15
C SER A 58 -3.24 4.67 1.15
N LEU A 59 -2.25 3.82 1.40
CA LEU A 59 -1.17 3.54 0.45
C LEU A 59 -1.69 2.77 -0.77
N TYR A 60 -2.57 1.80 -0.56
CA TYR A 60 -3.17 1.02 -1.65
C TYR A 60 -3.96 1.91 -2.60
N ASP A 61 -4.76 2.84 -2.06
CA ASP A 61 -5.50 3.82 -2.86
C ASP A 61 -4.55 4.64 -3.75
N ILE A 62 -3.42 5.09 -3.20
CA ILE A 62 -2.39 5.84 -3.95
C ILE A 62 -1.79 5.02 -5.07
N ILE A 63 -1.40 3.77 -4.78
CA ILE A 63 -0.76 2.90 -5.77
C ILE A 63 -1.75 2.58 -6.89
N ILE A 64 -3.01 2.31 -6.54
CA ILE A 64 -4.08 2.08 -7.51
C ILE A 64 -4.29 3.32 -8.36
N GLU A 65 -4.39 4.51 -7.76
CA GLU A 65 -4.55 5.77 -8.50
C GLU A 65 -3.42 6.01 -9.52
N ILE A 66 -2.18 5.75 -9.13
CA ILE A 66 -1.01 5.89 -10.01
C ILE A 66 -1.04 4.84 -11.13
N ALA A 67 -1.39 3.59 -10.82
CA ALA A 67 -1.17 2.46 -11.71
C ALA A 67 -2.38 2.06 -12.57
N GLU A 68 -3.60 2.40 -12.15
CA GLU A 68 -4.85 1.89 -12.73
C GLU A 68 -4.93 2.12 -14.24
N ARG A 69 -4.62 3.32 -14.72
CA ARG A 69 -4.77 3.65 -16.14
C ARG A 69 -3.82 2.83 -17.02
N ALA A 70 -2.55 2.70 -16.60
CA ALA A 70 -1.56 1.93 -17.35
C ALA A 70 -1.89 0.42 -17.31
N LEU A 71 -2.21 -0.11 -16.13
CA LEU A 71 -2.49 -1.53 -15.96
C LEU A 71 -3.83 -1.94 -16.58
N PHE A 72 -4.79 -1.01 -16.69
CA PHE A 72 -6.02 -1.25 -17.44
C PHE A 72 -5.77 -1.38 -18.94
N VAL A 73 -4.90 -0.54 -19.53
CA VAL A 73 -4.49 -0.67 -20.95
C VAL A 73 -3.81 -2.02 -21.18
N GLU A 74 -2.87 -2.39 -20.30
CA GLU A 74 -2.19 -3.68 -20.33
C GLU A 74 -3.14 -4.88 -20.20
N TYR A 75 -4.17 -4.74 -19.35
CA TYR A 75 -5.24 -5.73 -19.26
C TYR A 75 -6.02 -5.85 -20.57
N LYS A 76 -6.34 -4.73 -21.23
CA LYS A 76 -7.06 -4.74 -22.52
C LYS A 76 -6.25 -5.38 -23.64
N VAL A 77 -4.96 -5.05 -23.73
CA VAL A 77 -4.04 -5.72 -24.68
C VAL A 77 -3.96 -7.22 -24.37
N PHE A 78 -3.93 -7.61 -23.10
CA PHE A 78 -3.95 -9.02 -22.71
C PHE A 78 -5.26 -9.74 -23.06
N GLU A 79 -6.40 -9.08 -22.87
CA GLU A 79 -7.74 -9.56 -23.23
C GLU A 79 -7.85 -9.83 -24.73
N GLU A 80 -7.42 -8.89 -25.57
CA GLU A 80 -7.42 -9.04 -27.03
C GLU A 80 -6.54 -10.21 -27.51
N ASN A 81 -5.36 -10.36 -26.90
CA ASN A 81 -4.39 -11.40 -27.28
C ASN A 81 -4.83 -12.83 -26.90
N ILE A 82 -5.71 -12.99 -25.90
CA ILE A 82 -6.16 -14.31 -25.44
C ILE A 82 -7.24 -14.94 -26.33
N LYS A 83 -7.71 -14.25 -27.38
CA LYS A 83 -8.67 -14.74 -28.40
C LYS A 83 -9.87 -15.49 -27.81
N THR A 84 -10.99 -14.82 -27.53
CA THR A 84 -12.41 -15.30 -27.44
C THR A 84 -12.78 -16.66 -26.77
N SER A 85 -11.81 -17.44 -26.28
CA SER A 85 -11.97 -18.81 -25.79
C SER A 85 -12.24 -18.86 -24.30
N VAL A 86 -11.83 -17.81 -23.58
CA VAL A 86 -12.16 -17.61 -22.17
C VAL A 86 -13.45 -16.77 -22.09
N LYS A 87 -14.60 -17.44 -21.99
CA LYS A 87 -15.92 -16.76 -21.89
C LYS A 87 -16.18 -16.06 -20.55
N SER A 88 -15.32 -16.25 -19.55
CA SER A 88 -15.53 -15.76 -18.19
C SER A 88 -14.50 -14.68 -17.82
N THR A 89 -14.98 -13.46 -17.59
CA THR A 89 -14.19 -12.31 -17.13
C THR A 89 -13.37 -12.64 -15.88
N ALA A 90 -13.97 -13.34 -14.91
CA ALA A 90 -13.27 -13.75 -13.69
C ALA A 90 -12.05 -14.66 -13.95
N LYS A 91 -12.16 -15.59 -14.92
CA LYS A 91 -11.02 -16.43 -15.32
C LYS A 91 -9.93 -15.63 -16.03
N LEU A 92 -10.31 -14.59 -16.78
CA LEU A 92 -9.37 -13.72 -17.46
C LEU A 92 -8.60 -12.84 -16.46
N LEU A 93 -9.30 -12.22 -15.51
CA LEU A 93 -8.72 -11.46 -14.41
C LEU A 93 -7.74 -12.31 -13.58
N CYS A 94 -8.13 -13.52 -13.19
CA CYS A 94 -7.24 -14.42 -12.44
C CYS A 94 -5.96 -14.79 -13.23
N LYS A 95 -6.04 -14.92 -14.56
CA LYS A 95 -4.85 -15.15 -15.40
C LYS A 95 -3.96 -13.90 -15.45
N PHE A 96 -4.56 -12.72 -15.55
CA PHE A 96 -3.83 -11.45 -15.56
C PHE A 96 -3.13 -11.19 -14.21
N GLU A 97 -3.81 -11.45 -13.09
CA GLU A 97 -3.22 -11.39 -11.74
C GLU A 97 -1.94 -12.24 -11.63
N LYS A 98 -2.00 -13.49 -12.11
CA LYS A 98 -0.82 -14.37 -12.13
C LYS A 98 0.29 -13.82 -13.03
N LYS A 99 -0.07 -13.16 -14.14
CA LYS A 99 0.89 -12.50 -15.04
C LYS A 99 1.63 -11.38 -14.31
N LEU A 100 0.94 -10.56 -13.52
CA LEU A 100 1.51 -9.45 -12.73
C LEU A 100 2.53 -9.89 -11.68
N LEU A 101 2.43 -11.13 -11.18
CA LEU A 101 3.41 -11.71 -10.25
C LEU A 101 4.68 -12.22 -10.95
N SER A 102 4.64 -12.40 -12.28
CA SER A 102 5.74 -13.02 -13.02
C SER A 102 6.89 -12.04 -13.24
N VAL A 103 8.11 -12.45 -12.90
CA VAL A 103 9.32 -11.62 -13.07
C VAL A 103 9.47 -11.11 -14.50
N LYS A 104 9.21 -11.98 -15.49
CA LYS A 104 9.28 -11.60 -16.91
C LYS A 104 8.36 -10.43 -17.24
N TYR A 105 7.12 -10.46 -16.74
CA TYR A 105 6.17 -9.39 -17.03
C TYR A 105 6.45 -8.13 -16.23
N ARG A 106 6.93 -8.25 -14.98
CA ARG A 106 7.39 -7.10 -14.19
C ARG A 106 8.56 -6.38 -14.85
N LYS A 107 9.53 -7.11 -15.42
CA LYS A 107 10.62 -6.53 -16.21
C LYS A 107 10.09 -5.78 -17.43
N TYR A 108 9.22 -6.42 -18.21
CA TYR A 108 8.56 -5.76 -19.35
C TYR A 108 7.85 -4.46 -18.92
N LEU A 109 7.03 -4.50 -17.86
CA LEU A 109 6.33 -3.30 -17.40
C LEU A 109 7.28 -2.22 -16.86
N LEU A 110 8.40 -2.60 -16.25
CA LEU A 110 9.41 -1.65 -15.79
C LEU A 110 10.08 -0.97 -16.98
N ASP A 111 10.38 -1.72 -18.05
CA ASP A 111 11.01 -1.20 -19.27
C ASP A 111 10.03 -0.27 -20.03
N GLU A 112 8.74 -0.63 -20.11
CA GLU A 112 7.71 0.17 -20.80
C GLU A 112 7.22 1.37 -19.96
N TYR A 113 7.14 1.23 -18.64
CA TYR A 113 6.58 2.23 -17.73
C TYR A 113 7.51 2.57 -16.56
N PRO A 114 8.77 2.99 -16.78
CA PRO A 114 9.74 3.20 -15.70
C PRO A 114 9.29 4.25 -14.69
N GLU A 115 8.62 5.31 -15.16
CA GLU A 115 8.10 6.38 -14.31
C GLU A 115 7.00 5.91 -13.36
N LEU A 116 6.16 4.96 -13.77
CA LEU A 116 5.14 4.36 -12.91
C LEU A 116 5.79 3.64 -11.72
N PHE A 117 6.83 2.85 -11.97
CA PHE A 117 7.58 2.17 -10.91
C PHE A 117 8.31 3.17 -10.00
N ARG A 118 8.93 4.21 -10.59
CA ARG A 118 9.59 5.27 -9.81
C ARG A 118 8.60 5.99 -8.89
N LEU A 119 7.44 6.37 -9.40
CA LEU A 119 6.41 7.05 -8.62
C LEU A 119 5.88 6.17 -7.50
N VAL A 120 5.52 4.91 -7.78
CA VAL A 120 5.05 3.97 -6.75
C VAL A 120 6.12 3.75 -5.68
N PHE A 121 7.37 3.52 -6.07
CA PHE A 121 8.48 3.33 -5.13
C PHE A 121 8.66 4.53 -4.20
N ILE A 122 8.66 5.75 -4.75
CA ILE A 122 8.79 6.98 -3.95
C ILE A 122 7.62 7.11 -2.97
N ASN A 123 6.38 6.89 -3.44
CA ASN A 123 5.19 6.99 -2.60
C ASN A 123 5.20 5.99 -1.44
N ILE A 124 5.66 4.75 -1.67
CA ILE A 124 5.82 3.75 -0.59
C ILE A 124 6.87 4.22 0.44
N ASN A 125 8.02 4.72 0.01
CA ASN A 125 9.04 5.20 0.96
C ASN A 125 8.57 6.41 1.76
N TYR A 126 7.85 7.35 1.13
CA TYR A 126 7.23 8.48 1.84
C TYR A 126 6.17 8.02 2.82
N PHE A 127 5.34 7.04 2.46
CA PHE A 127 4.37 6.46 3.37
C PHE A 127 5.03 5.86 4.61
N ILE A 128 6.06 5.00 4.43
CA ILE A 128 6.82 4.41 5.54
C ILE A 128 7.40 5.48 6.45
N THR A 129 8.05 6.49 5.85
CA THR A 129 8.69 7.58 6.60
C THR A 129 7.66 8.36 7.40
N ASN A 130 6.57 8.77 6.76
CA ASN A 130 5.53 9.58 7.42
C ASN A 130 4.83 8.79 8.51
N LEU A 131 4.55 7.50 8.30
CA LEU A 131 3.92 6.66 9.32
C LEU A 131 4.84 6.47 10.54
N ASN A 132 6.13 6.20 10.31
CA ASN A 132 7.11 6.09 11.39
C ASN A 132 7.33 7.41 12.13
N ASP A 133 7.35 8.55 11.42
CA ASP A 133 7.38 9.89 12.00
C ASP A 133 6.18 10.08 12.94
N ILE A 134 4.96 9.81 12.46
CA ILE A 134 3.72 9.95 13.24
C ILE A 134 3.77 9.13 14.53
N ILE A 135 4.17 7.86 14.43
CA ILE A 135 4.27 6.96 15.59
C ILE A 135 5.32 7.48 16.57
N SER A 136 6.48 7.91 16.07
CA SER A 136 7.57 8.41 16.91
C SER A 136 7.18 9.70 17.65
N TYR A 137 6.55 10.65 16.95
CA TYR A 137 6.05 11.89 17.58
C TYR A 137 4.97 11.59 18.60
N TYR A 138 4.03 10.70 18.29
CA TYR A 138 3.00 10.29 19.25
C TYR A 138 3.61 9.72 20.54
N ILE A 139 4.61 8.84 20.43
CA ILE A 139 5.31 8.26 21.58
C ILE A 139 6.03 9.33 22.39
N ASN A 140 6.78 10.21 21.73
CA ASN A 140 7.58 11.25 22.39
C ASN A 140 6.71 12.25 23.14
N ASP A 141 5.57 12.63 22.54
CA ASP A 141 4.67 13.64 23.08
C ASP A 141 3.53 13.02 23.94
N PHE A 142 3.56 11.70 24.12
CA PHE A 142 2.45 10.94 24.71
C PHE A 142 2.01 11.46 26.08
N ASN A 143 2.96 11.75 26.97
CA ASN A 143 2.65 12.25 28.31
C ASN A 143 1.94 13.60 28.29
N GLU A 144 2.31 14.47 27.34
CA GLU A 144 1.68 15.78 27.15
C GLU A 144 0.28 15.62 26.56
N ILE A 145 0.13 14.81 25.51
CA ILE A 145 -1.16 14.47 24.89
C ILE A 145 -2.12 13.90 25.95
N LYS A 146 -1.65 12.93 26.75
CA LYS A 146 -2.44 12.32 27.82
C LYS A 146 -2.96 13.36 28.82
N LYS A 147 -2.13 14.33 29.20
CA LYS A 147 -2.49 15.40 30.13
C LYS A 147 -3.50 16.37 29.53
N ILE A 148 -3.34 16.74 28.25
CA ILE A 148 -4.22 17.70 27.57
C ILE A 148 -5.61 17.12 27.32
N PHE A 149 -5.67 15.85 26.91
CA PHE A 149 -6.90 15.20 26.48
C PHE A 149 -7.56 14.32 27.57
N ASP A 150 -6.97 14.27 28.78
CA ASP A 150 -7.42 13.46 29.93
C ASP A 150 -7.62 11.97 29.58
N LEU A 151 -6.64 11.41 28.88
CA LEU A 151 -6.75 10.06 28.31
C LEU A 151 -6.41 8.98 29.34
N LYS A 152 -7.25 7.92 29.40
CA LYS A 152 -7.01 6.73 30.24
C LYS A 152 -6.23 5.64 29.51
N ASN A 153 -6.60 5.38 28.25
CA ASN A 153 -5.96 4.44 27.34
C ASN A 153 -5.17 5.19 26.25
N SER A 154 -4.23 4.49 25.64
CA SER A 154 -3.17 5.13 24.85
C SER A 154 -2.67 4.35 23.64
N GLY A 155 -3.24 3.18 23.37
CA GLY A 155 -2.97 2.51 22.12
C GLY A 155 -3.64 3.27 20.98
N ILE A 156 -2.92 3.51 19.90
CA ILE A 156 -3.51 3.90 18.64
C ILE A 156 -4.24 2.67 18.08
N GLU A 157 -5.54 2.79 17.90
CA GLU A 157 -6.42 1.78 17.31
C GLU A 157 -6.54 1.96 15.78
N TYR A 158 -6.44 3.20 15.29
CA TYR A 158 -6.57 3.48 13.87
C TYR A 158 -5.76 4.70 13.44
N ILE A 159 -5.12 4.58 12.26
CA ILE A 159 -4.34 5.65 11.63
C ILE A 159 -4.90 5.87 10.23
N LYS A 160 -5.48 7.05 9.98
CA LYS A 160 -5.91 7.47 8.65
C LYS A 160 -5.06 8.62 8.14
N MET A 161 -4.15 8.28 7.24
CA MET A 161 -3.34 9.24 6.51
C MET A 161 -4.09 9.77 5.28
N GLY A 162 -3.62 10.88 4.73
CA GLY A 162 -4.18 11.47 3.52
C GLY A 162 -5.47 12.27 3.73
N LEU A 163 -5.67 12.85 4.92
CA LEU A 163 -6.77 13.79 5.13
C LEU A 163 -6.35 15.18 4.62
N GLY A 164 -7.03 15.65 3.58
CA GLY A 164 -6.74 16.94 2.93
C GLY A 164 -5.59 16.84 1.93
N ASP A 165 -5.02 18.01 1.62
CA ASP A 165 -3.99 18.13 0.60
C ASP A 165 -2.64 17.55 1.05
N ARG A 166 -1.94 16.94 0.09
CA ARG A 166 -0.61 16.38 0.30
C ARG A 166 0.46 17.41 -0.08
N HIS A 167 1.40 17.63 0.82
CA HIS A 167 2.52 18.55 0.63
C HIS A 167 3.81 17.91 1.14
N ASN A 168 4.97 18.49 0.79
CA ASN A 168 6.28 18.16 1.38
C ASN A 168 6.52 16.64 1.57
N ASN A 169 6.67 15.89 0.46
CA ASN A 169 6.87 14.44 0.46
C ASN A 169 5.66 13.66 1.02
N ASN A 170 4.47 13.96 0.50
CA ASN A 170 3.19 13.32 0.87
C ASN A 170 2.80 13.41 2.35
N LYS A 171 3.31 14.42 3.06
CA LYS A 171 2.77 14.77 4.38
C LYS A 171 1.37 15.35 4.20
N SER A 172 0.47 14.95 5.08
CA SER A 172 -0.92 15.40 5.12
C SER A 172 -1.39 15.38 6.57
N THR A 173 -2.57 15.92 6.82
CA THR A 173 -3.25 15.68 8.09
C THR A 173 -3.50 14.18 8.24
N THR A 174 -3.30 13.68 9.46
CA THR A 174 -3.54 12.29 9.83
C THR A 174 -4.49 12.27 11.02
N LEU A 175 -5.50 11.41 10.96
CA LEU A 175 -6.38 11.13 12.08
C LEU A 175 -5.87 9.91 12.83
N LEU A 176 -5.70 10.07 14.14
CA LEU A 176 -5.38 8.99 15.07
C LEU A 176 -6.61 8.73 15.93
N GLN A 177 -7.10 7.49 15.97
CA GLN A 177 -8.11 7.07 16.92
C GLN A 177 -7.44 6.25 18.02
N LEU A 178 -7.71 6.57 19.28
CA LEU A 178 -7.14 5.88 20.43
C LEU A 178 -8.11 4.85 20.99
N GLU A 179 -7.57 3.80 21.61
CA GLU A 179 -8.35 2.72 22.21
C GLU A 179 -9.34 3.24 23.26
N GLY A 180 -10.61 2.91 23.08
CA GLY A 180 -11.66 3.14 24.08
C GLY A 180 -12.22 4.56 24.18
N GLU A 181 -11.61 5.58 23.55
CA GLU A 181 -12.08 6.97 23.61
C GLU A 181 -11.73 7.78 22.32
N LYS A 182 -11.89 9.11 22.38
CA LYS A 182 -12.04 10.09 21.28
C LYS A 182 -11.04 9.99 20.11
N LYS A 183 -11.52 10.51 18.97
CA LYS A 183 -10.77 10.84 17.76
C LYS A 183 -9.93 12.10 17.90
#